data_AF-A0AAV2M3N4-F1
#
_entry.id   AF-A0AAV2M3N4-F1
#
_cell.length_a   1.000
_cell.length_b   1.000
_cell.length_c   1.000
_cell.angle_alpha   90.00
_cell.angle_beta   90.00
_cell.angle_gamma   90.00
#
_symmetry.space_group_name_H-M   'P 1'
#
loop_
_entity.id
_entity.type
_entity.pdbx_description
1 polymer ?
#
loop_
_entity_poly.entity_id
_entity_poly.type
_entity_poly.pdbx_seq_one_letter_code
_entity_poly.pdbx_strand_id
1 'polypeptide(L)'
;METLLQKILAVHQQYRKDRMIGKLPYNDEQIHKFEKIHLASDIKKVKSLFRGDCVLKYRELQAASHTWSSVLQQMQIRLQDFHSFSSGLLGDLEMSEKRQYKTLDSSIYSLQSEKSLHLSGITPKDKDQMVSRFGKFSYEL
;
A
#
# COMPACT_ATOMS: atom_id res chain seq x y z
N MET A 1 0.87 31.69 -24.82
CA MET A 1 1.68 31.19 -25.96
C MET A 1 0.86 31.15 -27.24
N GLU A 2 -0.36 30.61 -27.20
CA GLU A 2 -1.29 30.51 -28.34
C GLU A 2 -1.54 31.83 -29.08
N THR A 3 -1.80 32.93 -28.36
CA THR A 3 -1.98 34.26 -29.00
C THR A 3 -0.75 34.72 -29.79
N LEU A 4 0.47 34.43 -29.31
CA LEU A 4 1.71 34.74 -30.04
C LEU A 4 1.86 33.84 -31.27
N LEU A 5 1.50 32.55 -31.15
CA LEU A 5 1.49 31.62 -32.28
C LEU A 5 0.50 32.04 -33.36
N GLN A 6 -0.69 32.52 -32.99
CA GLN A 6 -1.65 33.05 -33.96
C GLN A 6 -1.10 34.27 -34.70
N LYS A 7 -0.42 35.20 -34.01
CA LYS A 7 0.25 36.34 -34.66
C LYS A 7 1.34 35.90 -35.64
N ILE A 8 2.18 34.95 -35.22
CA ILE A 8 3.22 34.35 -36.06
C ILE A 8 2.61 33.72 -37.32
N LEU A 9 1.53 32.95 -37.17
CA LEU A 9 0.83 32.30 -38.28
C LEU A 9 0.21 33.32 -39.24
N ALA A 10 -0.41 34.39 -38.71
CA ALA A 10 -1.00 35.44 -39.54
C ALA A 10 0.06 36.14 -40.40
N VAL A 11 1.19 36.54 -39.81
CA VAL A 11 2.32 37.15 -40.55
C VAL A 11 2.89 36.16 -41.58
N HIS A 12 3.06 34.89 -41.21
CA HIS A 12 3.54 33.87 -42.15
C HIS A 12 2.61 33.68 -43.35
N GLN A 13 1.29 33.70 -43.14
CA GLN A 13 0.31 33.64 -44.22
C GLN A 13 0.38 34.89 -45.10
N GLN A 14 0.54 36.06 -44.52
CA GLN A 14 0.69 37.31 -45.28
C GLN A 14 1.96 37.29 -46.13
N TYR A 15 3.09 36.84 -45.58
CA TYR A 15 4.35 36.70 -46.33
C TYR A 15 4.24 35.77 -47.53
N ARG A 16 3.42 34.71 -47.40
CA ARG A 16 3.15 33.82 -48.53
C ARG A 16 2.41 34.55 -49.64
N LYS A 17 1.46 35.44 -49.32
CA LYS A 17 0.74 36.26 -50.31
C LYS A 17 1.66 37.27 -50.96
N ASP A 18 2.41 38.02 -50.16
CA ASP A 18 3.36 39.04 -50.63
C ASP A 18 4.37 38.42 -51.62
N ARG A 19 4.87 37.21 -51.31
CA ARG A 19 5.78 36.47 -52.19
C ARG A 19 5.17 36.13 -53.56
N MET A 20 3.87 35.84 -53.62
CA MET A 20 3.18 35.55 -54.89
C MET A 20 2.97 36.82 -55.72
N ILE A 21 2.79 37.98 -55.07
CA ILE A 21 2.64 39.29 -55.71
C ILE A 21 3.99 39.78 -56.26
N GLY A 22 5.10 39.42 -55.60
CA GLY A 22 6.45 39.76 -56.04
C GLY A 22 6.89 41.13 -55.52
N LYS A 23 6.83 42.16 -56.37
CA LYS A 23 7.28 43.51 -55.99
C LYS A 23 6.17 44.25 -55.25
N LEU A 24 6.40 44.54 -53.97
CA LEU A 24 5.48 45.31 -53.14
C LEU A 24 5.60 46.83 -53.43
N PRO A 25 4.50 47.59 -53.36
CA PRO A 25 4.52 49.05 -53.24
C PRO A 25 5.29 49.49 -51.99
N TYR A 26 5.81 50.72 -52.00
CA TYR A 26 6.66 51.24 -50.92
C TYR A 26 6.04 51.08 -49.53
N ASN A 27 4.76 51.45 -49.35
CA ASN A 27 4.09 51.36 -48.05
C ASN A 27 3.96 49.91 -47.56
N ASP A 28 3.56 49.00 -48.44
CA ASP A 28 3.43 47.57 -48.12
C ASP A 28 4.81 46.96 -47.80
N GLU A 29 5.86 47.43 -48.48
CA GLU A 29 7.23 47.03 -48.17
C GLU A 29 7.67 47.50 -46.77
N GLN A 30 7.24 48.69 -46.33
CA GLN A 30 7.52 49.14 -44.95
C GLN A 30 6.74 48.31 -43.92
N ILE A 31 5.47 48.01 -44.18
CA ILE A 31 4.66 47.14 -43.31
C ILE A 31 5.34 45.77 -43.18
N HIS A 32 5.74 45.16 -44.31
CA HIS A 32 6.47 43.89 -44.33
C HIS A 32 7.76 43.94 -43.49
N LYS A 33 8.52 45.04 -43.55
CA LYS A 33 9.73 45.23 -42.71
C LYS A 33 9.40 45.27 -41.22
N PHE A 34 8.34 45.97 -40.81
CA PHE A 34 7.91 46.01 -39.41
C PHE A 34 7.42 44.66 -38.92
N GLU A 35 6.59 43.97 -39.72
CA GLU A 35 6.12 42.63 -39.42
C GLU A 35 7.27 41.64 -39.22
N LYS A 36 8.37 41.79 -39.98
CA LYS A 36 9.56 40.95 -39.83
C LYS A 36 10.23 41.09 -38.47
N ILE A 37 10.31 42.31 -37.97
CA ILE A 37 10.88 42.61 -36.65
C ILE A 37 9.95 42.05 -35.56
N HIS A 38 8.64 42.28 -35.67
CA HIS A 38 7.66 41.76 -34.73
C HIS A 38 7.63 40.22 -34.70
N LEU A 39 7.69 39.57 -35.87
CA LEU A 39 7.74 38.13 -36.00
C LEU A 39 8.94 37.52 -35.25
N ALA A 40 10.13 38.10 -35.42
CA ALA A 40 11.33 37.66 -34.70
C ALA A 40 11.17 37.80 -33.18
N SER A 41 10.57 38.91 -32.73
CA SER A 41 10.29 39.16 -31.30
C SER A 41 9.29 38.16 -30.73
N ASP A 42 8.18 37.92 -31.42
CA ASP A 42 7.14 36.98 -30.98
C ASP A 42 7.66 35.53 -30.94
N ILE A 43 8.46 35.12 -31.93
CA ILE A 43 9.14 33.81 -31.91
C ILE A 43 10.08 33.69 -30.70
N LYS A 44 10.85 34.74 -30.40
CA LYS A 44 11.77 34.74 -29.25
C LYS A 44 10.98 34.63 -27.94
N LYS A 45 9.86 35.34 -27.80
CA LYS A 45 8.98 35.27 -26.63
C LYS A 45 8.39 33.86 -26.45
N VAL A 46 7.86 33.26 -27.53
CA VAL A 46 7.32 31.88 -27.48
C VAL A 46 8.40 30.89 -27.02
N LYS A 47 9.60 30.95 -27.61
CA LYS A 47 10.72 30.07 -27.23
C LYS A 47 11.13 30.28 -25.77
N SER A 48 11.16 31.52 -25.31
CA SER A 48 11.48 31.85 -23.91
C SER A 48 10.44 31.32 -22.95
N LEU A 49 9.15 31.54 -23.20
CA LEU A 49 8.06 31.03 -22.36
C LEU A 49 8.06 29.50 -22.31
N PHE A 50 8.27 28.85 -23.46
CA PHE A 50 8.30 27.39 -23.52
C PHE A 50 9.45 26.82 -22.68
N ARG A 51 10.66 27.36 -22.83
CA ARG A 51 11.83 26.85 -22.09
C ARG A 51 11.83 27.26 -20.62
N GLY A 52 11.49 28.52 -20.34
CA GLY A 52 11.57 29.12 -19.01
C GLY A 52 10.45 28.67 -18.10
N ASP A 53 9.22 28.54 -18.61
CA ASP A 53 8.07 28.16 -17.78
C ASP A 53 7.69 26.71 -18.00
N CYS A 54 7.35 26.32 -19.23
CA CYS A 54 6.74 25.01 -19.48
C CYS A 54 7.71 23.86 -19.21
N VAL A 55 8.90 23.91 -19.82
CA VAL A 55 9.91 22.85 -19.67
C VAL A 55 10.44 22.79 -18.23
N LEU A 56 10.64 23.95 -17.59
CA LEU A 56 11.11 24.00 -16.21
C LEU A 56 10.10 23.36 -15.26
N LYS A 57 8.84 23.82 -15.28
CA LYS A 57 7.76 23.27 -14.43
C LYS A 57 7.54 21.78 -14.68
N TYR A 58 7.62 21.34 -15.94
CA TYR A 58 7.54 19.93 -16.28
C TYR A 58 8.65 19.11 -15.60
N ARG A 59 9.91 19.58 -15.65
CA ARG A 59 11.04 18.90 -15.02
C ARG A 59 10.91 18.86 -13.50
N GLU A 60 10.46 19.95 -12.88
CA GLU A 60 10.20 20.00 -11.44
C GLU A 60 9.12 19.00 -11.03
N LEU A 61 8.00 18.96 -11.76
CA LEU A 61 6.92 18.00 -11.53
C LEU A 61 7.41 16.56 -11.72
N GLN A 62 8.21 16.31 -12.77
CA GLN A 62 8.77 15.00 -13.04
C GLN A 62 9.68 14.54 -11.90
N ALA A 63 10.56 15.41 -11.39
CA ALA A 63 11.43 15.11 -10.26
C ALA A 63 10.61 14.79 -9.00
N ALA A 64 9.61 15.62 -8.68
CA ALA A 64 8.71 15.39 -7.56
C ALA A 64 7.96 14.06 -7.70
N SER A 65 7.44 13.76 -8.89
CA SER A 65 6.76 12.49 -9.18
C SER A 65 7.66 11.29 -8.94
N HIS A 66 8.93 11.35 -9.36
CA HIS A 66 9.89 10.27 -9.10
C HIS A 66 10.13 10.06 -7.60
N THR A 67 10.28 11.16 -6.84
CA THR A 67 10.43 11.08 -5.37
C THR A 67 9.21 10.43 -4.72
N TRP A 68 8.00 10.88 -5.06
CA TRP A 68 6.77 10.33 -4.50
C TRP A 68 6.57 8.86 -4.87
N SER A 69 6.85 8.49 -6.12
CA SER A 69 6.78 7.09 -6.55
C SER A 69 7.74 6.20 -5.75
N SER A 70 8.95 6.67 -5.46
CA SER A 70 9.91 5.91 -4.64
C SER A 70 9.40 5.72 -3.21
N VAL A 71 8.84 6.78 -2.60
CA VAL A 71 8.26 6.71 -1.25
C VAL A 71 7.08 5.73 -1.22
N LEU A 72 6.15 5.81 -2.19
CA LEU A 72 5.01 4.91 -2.29
C LEU A 72 5.44 3.44 -2.46
N GLN A 73 6.45 3.19 -3.29
CA GLN A 73 7.01 1.83 -3.45
C GLN A 73 7.60 1.31 -2.14
N GLN A 74 8.35 2.13 -1.40
CA GLN A 74 8.89 1.73 -0.10
C GLN A 74 7.77 1.43 0.91
N MET A 75 6.72 2.25 0.94
CA MET A 75 5.55 2.00 1.79
C MET A 75 4.88 0.67 1.42
N GLN A 76 4.69 0.41 0.12
CA GLN A 76 4.10 -0.83 -0.36
C GLN A 76 4.93 -2.05 0.07
N ILE A 77 6.26 -2.01 -0.09
CA ILE A 77 7.14 -3.10 0.34
C ILE A 77 6.99 -3.35 1.85
N ARG A 78 7.06 -2.30 2.67
CA ARG A 78 6.93 -2.44 4.13
C ARG A 78 5.57 -3.00 4.55
N LEU A 79 4.50 -2.58 3.89
CA LEU A 79 3.16 -3.13 4.16
C LEU A 79 3.06 -4.61 3.78
N GLN A 80 3.69 -5.01 2.67
CA GLN A 80 3.73 -6.40 2.25
C GLN A 80 4.56 -7.28 3.19
N ASP A 81 5.69 -6.76 3.68
CA ASP A 81 6.52 -7.43 4.69
C ASP A 81 5.74 -7.61 5.99
N PHE A 82 5.07 -6.54 6.45
CA PHE A 82 4.24 -6.59 7.66
C PHE A 82 3.08 -7.57 7.53
N HIS A 83 2.38 -7.57 6.39
CA HIS A 83 1.33 -8.52 6.10
C HIS A 83 1.87 -9.96 6.21
N SER A 84 2.96 -10.26 5.51
CA SER A 84 3.57 -11.60 5.51
C SER A 84 4.00 -12.03 6.92
N PHE A 85 4.61 -11.13 7.68
CA PHE A 85 4.96 -11.36 9.08
C PHE A 85 3.74 -11.68 9.94
N SER A 86 2.69 -10.87 9.85
CA SER A 86 1.46 -11.05 10.63
C SER A 86 0.74 -12.36 10.30
N SER A 87 0.70 -12.75 9.02
CA SER A 87 0.13 -14.04 8.59
C SER A 87 0.93 -15.22 9.14
N GLY A 88 2.27 -15.12 9.16
CA GLY A 88 3.13 -16.12 9.78
C GLY A 88 2.86 -16.27 11.27
N LEU A 89 2.80 -15.15 12.00
CA LEU A 89 2.52 -15.14 13.44
C LEU A 89 1.15 -15.75 13.77
N LEU A 90 0.13 -15.45 12.96
CA LEU A 90 -1.21 -16.04 13.13
C LEU A 90 -1.16 -17.57 12.95
N GLY A 91 -0.46 -18.05 11.92
CA GLY A 91 -0.27 -19.48 11.68
C GLY A 91 0.44 -20.19 12.84
N ASP A 92 1.49 -19.59 13.40
CA ASP A 92 2.20 -20.13 14.56
C ASP A 92 1.28 -20.21 15.79
N LEU A 93 0.46 -19.19 15.99
CA LEU A 93 -0.48 -19.12 17.11
C LEU A 93 -1.56 -20.22 16.99
N GLU A 94 -2.16 -20.40 15.81
CA GLU A 94 -3.09 -21.51 15.55
C GLU A 94 -2.46 -22.89 15.79
N MET A 95 -1.20 -23.06 15.39
CA MET A 95 -0.49 -24.32 15.60
C MET A 95 -0.19 -24.57 17.09
N SER A 96 0.13 -23.51 17.85
CA SER A 96 0.32 -23.59 19.29
C SER A 96 -0.96 -23.96 20.02
N GLU A 97 -2.08 -23.35 19.63
CA GLU A 97 -3.41 -23.62 20.16
C GLU A 97 -3.80 -25.09 19.91
N LYS A 98 -3.65 -25.57 18.68
CA LYS A 98 -3.92 -26.99 18.32
C LYS A 98 -3.06 -27.96 19.14
N ARG A 99 -1.80 -27.62 19.43
CA ARG A 99 -0.92 -28.45 20.27
C ARG A 99 -1.42 -28.48 21.72
N GLN A 100 -1.82 -27.33 22.27
CA GLN A 100 -2.35 -27.25 23.63
C GLN A 100 -3.63 -28.09 23.80
N TYR A 101 -4.58 -28.01 22.86
CA TYR A 101 -5.79 -28.84 22.90
C TYR A 101 -5.46 -30.34 22.89
N LYS A 102 -4.52 -30.79 22.04
CA LYS A 102 -4.09 -32.20 22.01
C LYS A 102 -3.47 -32.64 23.34
N THR A 103 -2.63 -31.81 23.96
CA THR A 103 -2.04 -32.11 25.26
C THR A 103 -3.09 -32.16 26.37
N LEU A 104 -4.07 -31.25 26.33
CA LEU A 104 -5.18 -31.24 27.27
C LEU A 104 -6.03 -32.51 27.14
N ASP A 105 -6.43 -32.88 25.92
CA ASP A 105 -7.21 -34.10 25.65
C ASP A 105 -6.45 -35.34 26.16
N SER A 106 -5.17 -35.47 25.82
CA SER A 106 -4.34 -36.59 26.29
C SER A 106 -4.30 -36.67 27.82
N SER A 107 -4.20 -35.52 28.50
CA SER A 107 -4.15 -35.45 29.97
C SER A 107 -5.49 -35.84 30.59
N ILE A 108 -6.62 -35.42 29.99
CA ILE A 108 -7.97 -35.82 30.41
C ILE A 108 -8.13 -37.35 30.27
N TYR A 109 -7.72 -37.93 29.14
CA TYR A 109 -7.77 -39.38 28.94
C TYR A 109 -6.91 -40.14 29.97
N SER A 110 -5.69 -39.68 30.25
CA SER A 110 -4.82 -40.28 31.26
C SER A 110 -5.45 -40.27 32.66
N LEU A 111 -6.03 -39.14 33.07
CA LEU A 111 -6.70 -39.00 34.36
C LEU A 111 -7.94 -39.89 34.48
N GLN A 112 -8.71 -40.06 33.39
CA GLN A 112 -9.87 -40.96 33.37
C GLN A 112 -9.45 -42.44 33.43
N SER A 113 -8.37 -42.81 32.75
CA SER A 113 -7.79 -44.16 32.79
C SER A 113 -7.31 -44.53 34.20
N GLU A 114 -6.56 -43.65 34.86
CA GLU A 114 -6.10 -43.86 36.26
C GLU A 114 -7.27 -44.00 37.23
N LYS A 115 -8.37 -43.24 37.04
CA LYS A 115 -9.59 -43.37 37.84
C LYS A 115 -10.28 -44.72 37.65
N SER A 116 -10.24 -45.29 36.44
CA SER A 116 -10.82 -46.62 36.15
C SER A 116 -10.01 -47.76 36.78
N LEU A 117 -8.68 -47.64 36.81
CA LEU A 117 -7.77 -48.59 37.46
C LEU A 117 -7.93 -48.59 38.99
N HIS A 118 -8.18 -47.42 39.60
CA HIS A 118 -8.43 -47.33 41.04
C HIS A 118 -9.83 -47.88 41.44
N LEU A 119 -10.82 -47.83 40.55
CA LEU A 119 -12.16 -48.39 40.81
C LEU A 119 -12.22 -49.92 40.62
N SER A 120 -11.35 -50.53 39.82
CA SER A 120 -11.30 -52.00 39.68
C SER A 120 -10.51 -52.71 40.79
N GLY A 121 -9.86 -51.95 41.69
CA GLY A 121 -9.07 -52.49 42.81
C GLY A 121 -9.80 -52.61 44.14
N ILE A 122 -11.00 -52.03 44.29
CA ILE A 122 -11.77 -52.11 45.55
C ILE A 122 -12.69 -53.33 45.48
N THR A 123 -12.18 -54.48 45.92
CA THR A 123 -13.01 -55.63 46.27
C THR A 123 -13.85 -55.30 47.51
N PRO A 124 -15.16 -55.62 47.53
CA PRO A 124 -16.02 -55.39 48.69
C PRO A 124 -15.75 -56.47 49.74
N LYS A 125 -14.67 -56.34 50.51
CA LYS A 125 -14.38 -57.27 51.61
C LYS A 125 -13.93 -56.61 52.91
N ASP A 126 -14.11 -55.29 53.03
CA ASP A 126 -13.56 -54.53 54.16
C ASP A 126 -14.53 -53.52 54.79
N LYS A 127 -15.84 -53.68 54.57
CA LYS A 127 -16.87 -52.89 55.29
C LYS A 127 -17.41 -53.59 56.55
N ASP A 128 -17.37 -54.93 56.60
CA ASP A 128 -17.87 -55.68 57.74
C ASP A 128 -16.89 -55.74 58.92
N GLN A 129 -15.60 -55.43 58.69
CA GLN A 129 -14.58 -55.46 59.74
C GLN A 129 -14.50 -54.15 60.55
N MET A 130 -15.02 -53.04 60.05
CA MET A 130 -15.01 -51.75 60.76
C MET A 130 -16.17 -51.57 61.76
N VAL A 131 -17.28 -52.30 61.60
CA VAL A 131 -18.47 -52.19 62.48
C VAL A 131 -18.31 -52.98 63.79
N SER A 132 -17.37 -53.94 63.83
CA SER A 132 -17.19 -54.84 64.99
C SER A 132 -16.33 -54.28 66.13
N ARG A 133 -15.80 -53.05 66.02
CA ARG A 133 -14.90 -52.45 67.05
C ARG A 133 -15.54 -51.41 67.96
N PHE A 134 -16.82 -51.07 67.79
CA PHE A 134 -17.49 -50.02 68.60
C PHE A 134 -18.73 -50.47 69.40
N GLY A 135 -19.04 -51.78 69.46
CA GLY A 135 -20.30 -52.28 70.05
C GLY A 135 -20.19 -53.22 71.24
N LYS A 136 -19.08 -53.22 71.99
CA LYS A 136 -18.92 -54.07 73.20
C LYS A 136 -18.56 -53.25 74.43
N PHE A 137 -19.38 -52.26 74.79
CA PHE A 137 -19.58 -51.83 76.16
C PHE A 137 -20.95 -51.12 76.23
N SER A 138 -21.73 -51.46 77.26
CA SER A 138 -23.09 -50.98 77.59
C SER A 138 -24.22 -51.86 77.03
N TYR A 139 -24.69 -52.81 77.85
CA TYR A 139 -26.02 -52.83 78.49
C TYR A 139 -26.17 -54.12 79.33
N GLU A 140 -25.79 -54.04 80.60
CA GLU A 140 -26.39 -54.84 81.70
C GLU A 140 -26.85 -53.86 82.77
N LEU A 141 -28.12 -53.45 82.66
CA LEU A 141 -29.02 -52.95 83.71
C LEU A 141 -30.44 -52.95 83.14
#